data_AF-A0A6F8XSA3-F1
#
_entry.id   AF-A0A6F8XSA3-F1
#
_cell.length_a   1.000
_cell.length_b   1.000
_cell.length_c   1.000
_cell.angle_alpha   90.00
_cell.angle_beta   90.00
_cell.angle_gamma   90.00
#
_symmetry.space_group_name_H-M   'P 1'
#
loop_
_entity.id
_entity.type
_entity.pdbx_description
1 polymer ?
#
loop_
_entity_poly.entity_id
_entity_poly.type
_entity_poly.pdbx_seq_one_letter_code
_entity_poly.pdbx_strand_id
1 'polypeptide(L)'
;MSERPSDVWRRNLAKEAAALAAGRLASQEAVLTRLFPQSLLTATDQALTAFEQQVRTLDAPSDDEIMETVQSVVLDLNGVNDDHGGAGYETDERELLCTYIDQTLTEAGIDVPAVAARRNLGRWEITDQWREW
;
A
#
# COMPACT_ATOMS: atom_id res chain seq x y z
N MET A 1 -12.44 7.24 2.03
CA MET A 1 -11.49 6.15 2.29
C MET A 1 -11.57 5.19 1.14
N SER A 2 -10.59 5.33 0.26
CA SER A 2 -10.29 4.39 -0.82
C SER A 2 -10.25 2.93 -0.32
N GLU A 3 -10.52 1.99 -1.23
CA GLU A 3 -10.36 0.56 -0.96
C GLU A 3 -8.89 0.27 -0.61
N ARG A 4 -8.64 -0.42 0.51
CA ARG A 4 -7.27 -0.80 0.88
C ARG A 4 -6.70 -1.81 -0.13
N PRO A 5 -5.39 -1.74 -0.44
CA PRO A 5 -4.72 -2.72 -1.28
C PRO A 5 -4.95 -4.17 -0.81
N SER A 6 -4.87 -4.40 0.50
CA SER A 6 -5.13 -5.70 1.13
C SER A 6 -6.56 -6.23 0.88
N ASP A 7 -7.55 -5.36 0.76
CA ASP A 7 -8.93 -5.75 0.46
C ASP A 7 -9.10 -6.13 -1.02
N VAL A 8 -8.39 -5.43 -1.92
CA VAL A 8 -8.29 -5.81 -3.34
C VAL A 8 -7.69 -7.22 -3.47
N TRP A 9 -6.59 -7.48 -2.74
CA TRP A 9 -5.92 -8.78 -2.76
C TRP A 9 -6.79 -9.90 -2.18
N ARG A 10 -7.48 -9.66 -1.06
CA ARG A 10 -8.45 -10.61 -0.48
C ARG A 10 -9.60 -10.93 -1.42
N ARG A 11 -10.12 -9.92 -2.10
CA ARG A 11 -11.18 -10.10 -3.11
C ARG A 11 -10.68 -10.96 -4.27
N ASN A 12 -9.44 -10.79 -4.70
CA ASN A 12 -8.84 -11.62 -5.74
C ASN A 12 -8.59 -13.07 -5.26
N LEU A 13 -8.12 -13.28 -4.03
CA LEU A 13 -8.05 -14.59 -3.38
C LEU A 13 -9.42 -15.29 -3.37
N ALA A 14 -10.49 -14.59 -2.99
CA ALA A 14 -11.84 -15.14 -2.97
C ALA A 14 -12.33 -15.53 -4.37
N LYS A 15 -12.00 -14.74 -5.41
CA LYS A 15 -12.31 -15.09 -6.81
C LYS A 15 -11.57 -16.34 -7.27
N GLU A 16 -10.28 -16.47 -6.93
CA GLU A 16 -9.48 -17.66 -7.26
C GLU A 16 -10.06 -18.90 -6.59
N ALA A 17 -10.39 -18.82 -5.29
CA ALA A 17 -11.01 -19.92 -4.54
C ALA A 17 -12.36 -20.34 -5.14
N ALA A 18 -13.20 -19.38 -5.57
CA ALA A 18 -14.46 -19.67 -6.23
C ALA A 18 -14.27 -20.33 -7.61
N ALA A 19 -13.24 -19.92 -8.37
CA ALA A 19 -12.91 -20.51 -9.66
C ALA A 19 -12.41 -21.96 -9.50
N LEU A 20 -11.58 -22.24 -8.49
CA LEU A 20 -11.15 -23.58 -8.11
C LEU A 20 -12.33 -24.47 -7.74
N ALA A 21 -13.21 -24.01 -6.85
CA ALA A 21 -14.39 -24.76 -6.43
C ALA A 21 -15.35 -25.06 -7.59
N ALA A 22 -15.42 -24.15 -8.57
CA ALA A 22 -16.21 -24.33 -9.79
C ALA A 22 -15.50 -25.17 -10.88
N GLY A 23 -14.26 -25.63 -10.65
CA GLY A 23 -13.47 -26.38 -11.63
C GLY A 23 -13.03 -25.56 -12.86
N ARG A 24 -13.05 -24.23 -12.77
CA ARG A 24 -12.66 -23.31 -13.86
C ARG A 24 -11.17 -22.93 -13.82
N LEU A 25 -10.49 -23.27 -12.73
CA LEU A 25 -9.06 -23.05 -12.53
C LEU A 25 -8.46 -24.36 -12.02
N ALA A 26 -7.28 -24.75 -12.51
CA ALA A 26 -6.58 -25.89 -11.96
C ALA A 26 -5.85 -25.49 -10.65
N SER A 27 -5.70 -26.42 -9.71
CA SER A 27 -5.01 -26.17 -8.43
C SER A 27 -3.57 -25.68 -8.60
N GLN A 28 -2.89 -26.10 -9.67
CA GLN A 28 -1.53 -25.66 -10.01
C GLN A 28 -1.47 -24.20 -10.49
N GLU A 29 -2.56 -23.69 -11.06
CA GLU A 29 -2.70 -22.31 -11.53
C GLU A 29 -3.14 -21.36 -10.41
N ALA A 30 -3.62 -21.90 -9.29
CA ALA A 30 -3.93 -21.11 -8.11
C ALA A 30 -2.65 -20.72 -7.35
N VAL A 31 -2.22 -19.48 -7.56
CA VAL A 31 -0.97 -18.93 -7.04
C VAL A 31 -1.20 -17.82 -6.04
N LEU A 32 -2.39 -17.21 -5.99
CA LEU A 32 -2.63 -16.04 -5.16
C LEU A 32 -2.46 -16.34 -3.67
N THR A 33 -2.73 -17.56 -3.21
CA THR A 33 -2.51 -17.94 -1.79
C THR A 33 -1.03 -17.94 -1.41
N ARG A 34 -0.14 -18.17 -2.38
CA ARG A 34 1.32 -18.09 -2.19
C ARG A 34 1.83 -16.65 -2.27
N LEU A 35 1.25 -15.83 -3.14
CA LEU A 35 1.61 -14.41 -3.30
C LEU A 35 1.08 -13.56 -2.15
N PHE A 36 -0.10 -13.87 -1.64
CA PHE A 36 -0.77 -13.13 -0.57
C PHE A 36 -1.01 -14.02 0.65
N PRO A 37 0.06 -14.49 1.32
CA PRO A 37 -0.11 -15.21 2.57
C PRO A 37 -0.79 -14.29 3.60
N GLN A 38 -1.56 -14.89 4.51
CA GLN A 38 -2.30 -14.13 5.52
C GLN A 38 -1.39 -13.22 6.38
N SER A 39 -0.14 -13.64 6.61
CA SER A 39 0.87 -12.84 7.32
C SER A 39 1.15 -11.51 6.61
N LEU A 40 1.36 -11.53 5.29
CA LEU A 40 1.61 -10.35 4.47
C LEU A 40 0.40 -9.40 4.52
N LEU A 41 -0.81 -9.95 4.33
CA LEU A 41 -2.04 -9.17 4.34
C LEU A 41 -2.25 -8.47 5.70
N THR A 42 -2.03 -9.19 6.80
CA THR A 42 -2.18 -8.66 8.15
C THR A 42 -1.11 -7.61 8.46
N ALA A 43 0.15 -7.85 8.11
CA ALA A 43 1.23 -6.89 8.34
C ALA A 43 1.02 -5.60 7.51
N THR A 44 0.61 -5.73 6.25
CA THR A 44 0.24 -4.59 5.39
C THR A 44 -0.89 -3.78 6.01
N ASP A 45 -1.95 -4.45 6.49
CA ASP A 45 -3.07 -3.74 7.15
C ASP A 45 -2.64 -2.98 8.41
N GLN A 46 -1.69 -3.51 9.17
CA GLN A 46 -1.17 -2.84 10.36
C GLN A 46 -0.43 -1.56 9.98
N ALA A 47 0.47 -1.62 9.00
CA ALA A 47 1.19 -0.46 8.49
C ALA A 47 0.22 0.61 7.94
N LEU A 48 -0.74 0.20 7.10
CA LEU A 48 -1.74 1.13 6.55
C LEU A 48 -2.66 1.71 7.64
N THR A 49 -3.03 0.94 8.65
CA THR A 49 -3.84 1.43 9.77
C THR A 49 -3.09 2.46 10.61
N ALA A 50 -1.79 2.23 10.87
CA ALA A 50 -0.95 3.18 11.59
C ALA A 50 -0.82 4.49 10.80
N PHE A 51 -0.55 4.40 9.50
CA PHE A 51 -0.53 5.54 8.59
C PHE A 51 -1.83 6.33 8.58
N GLU A 52 -2.98 5.67 8.41
CA GLU A 52 -4.28 6.33 8.44
C GLU A 52 -4.54 7.06 9.77
N GLN A 53 -4.11 6.47 10.88
CA GLN A 53 -4.24 7.10 12.20
C GLN A 53 -3.36 8.35 12.30
N GLN A 54 -2.11 8.29 11.83
CA GLN A 54 -1.21 9.45 11.77
C GLN A 54 -1.83 10.56 10.92
N VAL A 55 -2.30 10.24 9.70
CA VAL A 55 -2.93 11.21 8.79
C VAL A 55 -4.15 11.88 9.43
N ARG A 56 -5.01 11.13 10.14
CA ARG A 56 -6.17 11.70 10.85
C ARG A 56 -5.81 12.65 11.98
N THR A 57 -4.59 12.58 12.50
CA THR A 57 -4.12 13.43 13.61
C THR A 57 -3.42 14.70 13.11
N LEU A 58 -3.15 14.82 11.81
CA LEU A 58 -2.55 16.01 11.22
C LEU A 58 -3.57 17.17 11.23
N ASP A 59 -3.19 18.30 11.83
CA ASP A 59 -3.97 19.53 11.84
C ASP A 59 -3.10 20.68 11.34
N ALA A 60 -3.45 21.22 10.16
CA ALA A 60 -2.64 22.18 9.42
C ALA A 60 -1.14 21.79 9.33
N PRO A 61 -0.82 20.56 8.87
CA PRO A 61 0.55 20.07 8.90
C PRO A 61 1.45 20.87 7.97
N SER A 62 2.70 21.02 8.39
CA SER A 62 3.77 21.45 7.53
C SER A 62 4.06 20.41 6.44
N ASP A 63 4.70 20.89 5.39
CA ASP A 63 5.23 20.05 4.33
C ASP A 63 6.08 18.91 4.89
N ASP A 64 6.94 19.17 5.89
CA ASP A 64 7.88 18.20 6.46
C ASP A 64 7.14 17.11 7.23
N GLU A 65 6.14 17.47 8.05
CA GLU A 65 5.30 16.50 8.76
C GLU A 65 4.55 15.56 7.81
N ILE A 66 4.10 16.07 6.66
CA ILE A 66 3.48 15.24 5.62
C ILE A 66 4.48 14.22 5.06
N MET A 67 5.70 14.65 4.72
CA MET A 67 6.71 13.76 4.16
C MET A 67 7.25 12.77 5.20
N GLU A 68 7.35 13.14 6.46
CA GLU A 68 7.69 12.21 7.55
C GLU A 68 6.62 11.12 7.71
N THR A 69 5.34 11.49 7.58
CA THR A 69 4.23 10.53 7.59
C THR A 69 4.31 9.57 6.40
N VAL A 70 4.63 10.07 5.20
CA VAL A 70 4.86 9.25 3.99
C VAL A 70 6.07 8.33 4.16
N GLN A 71 7.18 8.88 4.67
CA GLN A 71 8.39 8.12 4.94
C GLN A 71 8.10 6.96 5.90
N SER A 72 7.42 7.23 7.02
CA SER A 72 7.12 6.22 8.03
C SER A 72 6.37 5.03 7.42
N VAL A 73 5.32 5.29 6.63
CA VAL A 73 4.54 4.21 6.02
C VAL A 73 5.34 3.45 4.96
N VAL A 74 6.15 4.12 4.15
CA VAL A 74 6.99 3.44 3.14
C VAL A 74 8.04 2.54 3.82
N LEU A 75 8.67 3.01 4.90
CA LEU A 75 9.63 2.21 5.65
C LEU A 75 9.00 1.01 6.35
N ASP A 76 7.82 1.19 6.97
CA ASP A 76 7.08 0.07 7.57
C ASP A 76 6.77 -0.99 6.52
N LEU A 77 6.33 -0.55 5.34
CA LEU A 77 5.96 -1.45 4.28
C LEU A 77 7.18 -2.10 3.59
N ASN A 78 8.33 -1.42 3.47
CA ASN A 78 9.60 -2.07 3.10
C ASN A 78 9.93 -3.21 4.07
N GLY A 79 9.77 -2.97 5.38
CA GLY A 79 9.96 -4.00 6.40
C GLY A 79 9.04 -5.20 6.20
N VAL A 80 7.77 -4.96 5.84
CA VAL A 80 6.85 -6.04 5.48
C VAL A 80 7.34 -6.82 4.25
N ASN A 81 7.85 -6.15 3.22
CA ASN A 81 8.40 -6.81 2.05
C ASN A 81 9.61 -7.70 2.39
N ASP A 82 10.53 -7.17 3.21
CA ASP A 82 11.75 -7.86 3.63
C ASP A 82 11.45 -9.09 4.49
N ASP A 83 10.49 -8.98 5.43
CA ASP A 83 10.01 -10.12 6.24
C ASP A 83 9.40 -11.23 5.38
N HIS A 84 9.00 -10.92 4.15
CA HIS A 84 8.49 -11.87 3.16
C HIS A 84 9.51 -12.15 2.05
N GLY A 85 10.81 -12.00 2.35
CA GLY A 85 11.92 -12.41 1.47
C GLY A 85 12.24 -11.41 0.36
N GLY A 86 11.83 -10.15 0.51
CA GLY A 86 12.05 -9.10 -0.49
C GLY A 86 11.17 -9.23 -1.74
N ALA A 87 10.14 -10.08 -1.68
CA ALA A 87 9.22 -10.37 -2.78
C ALA A 87 7.76 -10.45 -2.30
N GLY A 88 7.43 -9.70 -1.23
CA GLY A 88 6.07 -9.60 -0.71
C GLY A 88 5.17 -8.77 -1.62
N TYR A 89 5.72 -7.82 -2.36
CA TYR A 89 4.98 -6.97 -3.29
C TYR A 89 5.60 -7.00 -4.67
N GLU A 90 4.81 -7.38 -5.68
CA GLU A 90 5.21 -7.24 -7.08
C GLU A 90 4.97 -5.80 -7.55
N THR A 91 5.27 -5.53 -8.83
CA THR A 91 5.11 -4.19 -9.42
C THR A 91 3.70 -3.61 -9.24
N ASP A 92 2.66 -4.38 -9.53
CA ASP A 92 1.27 -3.92 -9.45
C ASP A 92 0.86 -3.63 -7.99
N GLU A 93 1.31 -4.45 -7.04
CA GLU A 93 1.08 -4.26 -5.61
C GLU A 93 1.74 -2.97 -5.11
N ARG A 94 2.98 -2.70 -5.53
CA ARG A 94 3.72 -1.47 -5.18
C ARG A 94 3.03 -0.23 -5.74
N GLU A 95 2.54 -0.27 -6.98
CA GLU A 95 1.77 0.82 -7.58
C GLU A 95 0.45 1.06 -6.85
N LEU A 96 -0.24 0.00 -6.46
CA LEU A 96 -1.49 0.09 -5.71
C LEU A 96 -1.26 0.69 -4.31
N LEU A 97 -0.18 0.32 -3.63
CA LEU A 97 0.22 0.90 -2.34
C LEU A 97 0.55 2.39 -2.46
N CYS A 98 1.32 2.80 -3.48
CA CYS A 98 1.63 4.21 -3.71
C CYS A 98 0.36 5.02 -4.01
N THR A 99 -0.52 4.47 -4.83
CA THR A 99 -1.82 5.08 -5.15
C THR A 99 -2.67 5.26 -3.89
N TYR A 100 -2.68 4.25 -3.01
CA TYR A 100 -3.44 4.31 -1.77
C TYR A 100 -2.91 5.38 -0.80
N ILE A 101 -1.59 5.53 -0.69
CA ILE A 101 -0.95 6.57 0.13
C ILE A 101 -1.34 7.97 -0.36
N ASP A 102 -1.18 8.25 -1.66
CA ASP A 102 -1.56 9.53 -2.28
C ASP A 102 -3.05 9.85 -2.07
N GLN A 103 -3.93 8.86 -2.28
CA GLN A 103 -5.37 9.05 -2.10
C GLN A 103 -5.74 9.31 -0.65
N THR A 104 -5.13 8.59 0.31
CA THR A 104 -5.41 8.78 1.74
C THR A 104 -5.04 10.18 2.20
N LEU A 105 -3.90 10.73 1.75
CA LEU A 105 -3.50 12.11 2.02
C LEU A 105 -4.48 13.11 1.37
N THR A 106 -4.83 12.87 0.10
CA THR A 106 -5.76 13.73 -0.64
C THR A 106 -7.14 13.77 0.03
N GLU A 107 -7.65 12.63 0.49
CA GLU A 107 -8.92 12.53 1.21
C GLU A 107 -8.88 13.21 2.59
N ALA A 108 -7.70 13.31 3.21
CA ALA A 108 -7.48 14.09 4.43
C ALA A 108 -7.39 15.60 4.18
N GLY A 109 -7.54 16.05 2.93
CA GLY A 109 -7.51 17.47 2.56
C GLY A 109 -6.10 18.00 2.25
N ILE A 110 -5.11 17.12 2.15
CA ILE A 110 -3.73 17.51 1.80
C ILE A 110 -3.64 17.67 0.28
N ASP A 111 -3.15 18.83 -0.17
CA ASP A 111 -2.83 19.07 -1.59
C ASP A 111 -1.48 18.42 -1.94
N VAL A 112 -1.50 17.11 -2.17
CA VAL A 112 -0.31 16.31 -2.51
C VAL A 112 0.45 16.88 -3.72
N PRO A 113 -0.20 17.27 -4.84
CA PRO A 113 0.49 17.94 -5.94
C PRO A 113 1.25 19.20 -5.51
N ALA A 114 0.66 20.04 -4.66
CA ALA A 114 1.32 21.26 -4.20
C ALA A 114 2.49 20.96 -3.25
N VAL A 115 2.36 19.97 -2.35
CA VAL A 115 3.44 19.50 -1.48
C VAL A 115 4.62 18.96 -2.31
N ALA A 116 4.34 18.14 -3.31
CA ALA A 116 5.36 17.59 -4.21
C ALA A 116 6.06 18.70 -5.01
N ALA A 117 5.29 19.63 -5.59
CA ALA A 117 5.82 20.74 -6.37
C ALA A 117 6.75 21.66 -5.55
N ARG A 118 6.41 21.95 -4.28
CA ARG A 118 7.26 22.74 -3.38
C ARG A 118 8.61 22.05 -3.09
N ARG A 119 8.70 20.75 -3.33
CA ARG A 119 9.93 19.94 -3.19
C ARG A 119 10.61 19.57 -4.50
N ASN A 120 10.14 20.10 -5.63
CA ASN A 120 10.62 19.72 -6.96
C ASN A 120 10.42 18.22 -7.28
N LEU A 121 9.36 17.63 -6.74
CA LEU A 121 8.93 16.26 -7.02
C LEU A 121 7.67 16.25 -7.87
N GLY A 122 7.50 15.21 -8.67
CA GLY A 122 6.22 14.83 -9.25
C GLY A 122 5.27 14.30 -8.18
N ARG A 123 3.95 14.44 -8.39
CA ARG A 123 2.92 13.92 -7.47
C ARG A 123 3.15 12.45 -7.11
N TRP A 124 3.51 11.64 -8.09
CA TRP A 124 3.72 10.20 -7.93
C TRP A 124 5.06 9.83 -7.31
N GLU A 125 5.95 10.81 -7.13
CA GLU A 125 7.33 10.61 -6.66
C GLU A 125 7.45 10.81 -5.15
N ILE A 126 6.37 11.15 -4.44
CA ILE A 126 6.41 11.45 -3.00
C ILE A 126 6.87 10.26 -2.14
N THR A 127 6.75 9.03 -2.64
CA THR A 127 7.22 7.82 -1.96
C THR A 127 8.63 7.41 -2.42
N ASP A 128 9.07 7.86 -3.59
CA ASP A 128 10.21 7.31 -4.34
C ASP A 128 11.51 7.28 -3.56
N GLN A 129 11.76 8.30 -2.75
CA GLN A 129 12.98 8.43 -1.97
C GLN A 129 13.23 7.25 -1.03
N TRP A 130 12.18 6.58 -0.56
CA TRP A 130 12.29 5.52 0.45
C TRP A 130 11.86 4.14 -0.06
N ARG A 131 11.45 3.99 -1.31
CA ARG A 131 11.02 2.69 -1.84
C ARG A 131 12.25 1.80 -2.08
N GLU A 132 12.40 0.75 -1.27
CA GLU A 132 13.47 -0.25 -1.43
C GLU A 132 12.94 -1.64 -1.84
N TRP A 133 11.63 -1.85 -1.71
CA TRP A 133 10.88 -3.03 -2.14
C TRP A 133 10.63 -3.17 -3.65
#